data_AF-A0A2E3NII7-F1
#
_entry.id   AF-A0A2E3NII7-F1
#
_cell.length_a   1.000
_cell.length_b   1.000
_cell.length_c   1.000
_cell.angle_alpha   90.00
_cell.angle_beta   90.00
_cell.angle_gamma   90.00
#
_symmetry.space_group_name_H-M   'P 1'
#
loop_
_entity.id
_entity.type
_entity.pdbx_description
1 polymer ?
#
loop_
_entity_poly.entity_id
_entity_poly.type
_entity_poly.pdbx_seq_one_letter_code
_entity_poly.pdbx_strand_id
1 'polypeptide(L)'
;MRPALLLVLASLLLSSTALGCRGEGGPAGLLPGGRLAGEDAGLPEDWGFAGDAGTIQLETNPEAPYSVNLAYTVIDGRLYINAGGTETRWAVHIAADPRVRLRREDQLYALRARRVTEAAEIETFAEAWTSQSFFRRDPRQYEEIWLYEMQPR
;
A
#
# COMPACT_ATOMS: atom_id res chain seq x y z
N MET A 1 -42.40 53.02 16.69
CA MET A 1 -41.74 53.56 15.49
C MET A 1 -40.29 53.10 15.50
N ARG A 2 -39.85 52.35 14.47
CA ARG A 2 -38.42 52.10 14.11
C ARG A 2 -37.81 53.42 13.57
N PRO A 3 -36.47 53.65 13.45
CA PRO A 3 -35.38 52.67 13.25
C PRO A 3 -34.07 52.97 14.06
N ALA A 4 -33.27 51.97 14.41
CA ALA A 4 -32.11 51.41 13.69
C ALA A 4 -30.94 52.38 13.46
N LEU A 5 -29.80 52.15 14.14
CA LEU A 5 -28.48 52.29 13.54
C LEU A 5 -27.37 51.55 14.32
N LEU A 6 -26.77 50.58 13.63
CA LEU A 6 -25.39 50.09 13.75
C LEU A 6 -24.84 49.67 15.13
N LEU A 7 -24.68 48.35 15.33
CA LEU A 7 -23.34 47.78 15.34
C LEU A 7 -23.40 46.33 14.86
N VAL A 8 -23.02 46.16 13.59
CA VAL A 8 -22.76 44.86 12.97
C VAL A 8 -21.47 44.34 13.59
N LEU A 9 -21.54 43.50 14.62
CA LEU A 9 -20.42 42.66 15.02
C LEU A 9 -20.59 41.31 14.32
N ALA A 10 -19.89 41.22 13.20
CA ALA A 10 -19.67 40.04 12.40
C ALA A 10 -19.29 38.84 13.28
N SER A 11 -20.29 38.01 13.56
CA SER A 11 -20.05 36.64 14.00
C SER A 11 -20.20 35.75 12.79
N LEU A 12 -19.25 35.87 11.84
CA LEU A 12 -18.95 34.76 10.96
C LEU A 12 -18.41 33.66 11.88
N LEU A 13 -19.31 32.83 12.38
CA LEU A 13 -18.96 31.46 12.74
C LEU A 13 -18.51 30.81 11.44
N LEU A 14 -17.23 31.01 11.14
CA LEU A 14 -16.46 30.18 10.23
C LEU A 14 -16.63 28.78 10.79
N SER A 15 -17.56 28.02 10.24
CA SER A 15 -17.56 26.57 10.31
C SER A 15 -16.29 26.11 9.62
N SER A 16 -15.17 26.23 10.33
CA SER A 16 -13.93 25.55 10.02
C SER A 16 -14.27 24.07 10.14
N THR A 17 -14.66 23.49 9.02
CA THR A 17 -14.63 22.06 8.82
C THR A 17 -13.23 21.62 9.22
N ALA A 18 -13.11 21.03 10.40
CA ALA A 18 -11.95 20.24 10.77
C ALA A 18 -11.98 18.97 9.91
N LEU A 19 -11.76 19.12 8.60
CA LEU A 19 -11.49 18.02 7.67
C LEU A 19 -10.00 17.62 7.71
N GLY A 20 -9.27 18.04 8.74
CA GLY A 20 -7.81 17.97 8.84
C GLY A 20 -7.29 17.03 9.93
N CYS A 21 -8.08 16.05 10.38
CA CYS A 21 -7.59 14.98 11.26
C CYS A 21 -7.89 13.60 10.66
N ARG A 22 -7.40 13.33 9.44
CA ARG A 22 -6.94 11.98 9.11
C ARG A 22 -5.44 11.94 9.33
N GLY A 23 -5.05 11.88 10.59
CA GLY A 23 -3.66 11.69 11.04
C GLY A 23 -3.19 10.25 10.84
N GLU A 24 -3.46 9.66 9.68
CA GLU A 24 -3.15 8.27 9.35
C GLU A 24 -2.15 8.28 8.19
N GLY A 25 -0.88 8.57 8.48
CA GLY A 25 0.19 8.71 7.49
C GLY A 25 0.16 7.61 6.41
N GLY A 26 0.49 7.96 5.17
CA GLY A 26 0.51 7.03 4.04
C GLY A 26 0.29 7.69 2.68
N PRO A 27 0.19 6.89 1.62
CA PRO A 27 0.00 7.36 0.26
C PRO A 27 -1.44 7.85 0.03
N ALA A 28 -1.61 8.85 -0.84
CA ALA A 28 -2.91 9.42 -1.20
C ALA A 28 -3.17 9.26 -2.70
N GLY A 29 -4.06 8.34 -3.07
CA GLY A 29 -4.25 7.97 -4.48
C GLY A 29 -2.95 7.46 -5.10
N LEU A 30 -2.47 8.12 -6.16
CA LEU A 30 -1.19 7.79 -6.82
C LEU A 30 0.02 8.47 -6.17
N LEU A 31 -0.20 9.37 -5.21
CA LEU A 31 0.90 10.09 -4.56
C LEU A 31 1.52 9.20 -3.48
N PRO A 32 2.86 9.04 -3.47
CA PRO A 32 3.52 8.33 -2.40
C PRO A 32 3.40 9.10 -1.09
N GLY A 33 3.53 8.35 0.00
CA GLY A 33 3.52 8.87 1.37
C GLY A 33 4.80 8.54 2.14
N GLY A 34 4.78 8.87 3.42
CA GLY A 34 5.86 8.57 4.36
C GLY A 34 5.57 7.35 5.23
N ARG A 35 5.80 7.49 6.54
CA ARG A 35 5.54 6.43 7.52
C ARG A 35 4.04 6.11 7.60
N LEU A 36 3.70 4.83 7.55
CA LEU A 36 2.37 4.31 7.77
C LEU A 36 2.03 4.28 9.26
N ALA A 37 0.78 4.64 9.58
CA ALA A 37 0.19 4.55 10.90
C ALA A 37 -0.97 3.54 10.91
N GLY A 38 -1.22 2.91 12.07
CA GLY A 38 -2.22 1.85 12.25
C GLY A 38 -1.94 1.03 13.51
N GLU A 39 -2.77 0.02 13.74
CA GLU A 39 -2.62 -0.97 14.82
C GLU A 39 -1.63 -2.05 14.42
N ASP A 40 -0.77 -2.47 15.34
CA ASP A 40 0.11 -3.62 15.09
C ASP A 40 -0.71 -4.91 15.15
N ALA A 41 -0.78 -5.61 14.03
CA ALA A 41 -1.56 -6.83 13.87
C ALA A 41 -0.75 -8.10 14.17
N GLY A 42 0.56 -7.97 14.42
CA GLY A 42 1.46 -9.12 14.50
C GLY A 42 1.68 -9.79 13.14
N LEU A 43 2.24 -11.00 13.17
CA LEU A 43 2.49 -11.80 11.97
C LEU A 43 1.36 -12.81 11.77
N PRO A 44 0.65 -12.80 10.64
CA PRO A 44 -0.34 -13.82 10.35
C PRO A 44 0.34 -15.14 10.00
N GLU A 45 -0.34 -16.26 10.29
CA GLU A 45 0.10 -17.59 9.85
C GLU A 45 0.01 -17.73 8.32
N ASP A 46 -1.07 -17.20 7.73
CA ASP A 46 -1.29 -17.09 6.29
C ASP A 46 -2.11 -15.83 5.93
N TRP A 47 -2.16 -15.51 4.64
CA TRP A 47 -2.90 -14.37 4.09
C TRP A 47 -4.30 -14.72 3.54
N GLY A 48 -4.84 -15.90 3.84
CA GLY A 48 -6.16 -16.32 3.36
C GLY A 48 -7.29 -15.37 3.77
N PHE A 49 -7.17 -14.73 4.95
CA PHE A 49 -8.12 -13.72 5.43
C PHE A 49 -8.18 -12.45 4.56
N ALA A 50 -7.15 -12.19 3.73
CA ALA A 50 -7.09 -11.02 2.88
C ALA A 50 -7.88 -11.19 1.58
N GLY A 51 -8.30 -12.41 1.23
CA GLY A 51 -8.88 -12.76 -0.07
C GLY A 51 -7.84 -12.81 -1.20
N ASP A 52 -8.24 -13.33 -2.36
CA ASP A 52 -7.32 -13.67 -3.47
C ASP A 52 -6.61 -12.44 -4.08
N ALA A 53 -7.20 -11.26 -3.95
CA ALA A 53 -6.73 -10.04 -4.58
C ALA A 53 -7.25 -8.79 -3.84
N GLY A 54 -6.50 -7.71 -3.93
CA GLY A 54 -6.96 -6.41 -3.43
C GLY A 54 -5.92 -5.32 -3.59
N THR A 55 -6.05 -4.27 -2.77
CA THR A 55 -5.06 -3.20 -2.65
C THR A 55 -4.57 -3.12 -1.21
N ILE A 56 -3.27 -2.90 -1.05
CA ILE A 56 -2.60 -2.66 0.23
C ILE A 56 -1.77 -1.38 0.13
N GLN A 57 -1.23 -0.96 1.26
CA GLN A 57 -0.16 0.03 1.29
C GLN A 57 1.12 -0.61 1.75
N LEU A 58 2.22 -0.29 1.09
CA LEU A 58 3.54 -0.81 1.40
C LEU A 58 4.47 0.33 1.77
N GLU A 59 5.05 0.29 2.97
CA GLU A 59 6.16 1.13 3.42
C GLU A 59 7.50 0.40 3.25
N THR A 60 8.47 1.11 2.73
CA THR A 60 9.86 0.67 2.51
C THR A 60 10.82 1.73 3.06
N ASN A 61 12.12 1.41 3.16
CA ASN A 61 13.17 2.31 3.64
C ASN A 61 12.91 2.79 5.10
N PRO A 62 13.20 1.95 6.11
CA PRO A 62 12.81 2.23 7.50
C PRO A 62 13.40 3.54 8.08
N GLU A 63 14.58 3.95 7.60
CA GLU A 63 15.28 5.18 8.02
C GLU A 63 14.65 6.45 7.40
N ALA A 64 14.15 6.35 6.17
CA ALA A 64 13.42 7.41 5.49
C ALA A 64 12.16 6.84 4.82
N PRO A 65 11.08 6.57 5.60
CA PRO A 65 9.92 5.83 5.15
C PRO A 65 9.32 6.35 3.86
N TYR A 66 9.08 5.43 2.93
CA TYR A 66 8.43 5.69 1.66
C TYR A 66 7.31 4.68 1.45
N SER A 67 6.07 5.17 1.32
CA SER A 67 4.88 4.32 1.20
C SER A 67 4.14 4.50 -0.12
N VAL A 68 3.58 3.42 -0.66
CA VAL A 68 2.81 3.40 -1.92
C VAL A 68 1.57 2.51 -1.82
N ASN A 69 0.54 2.79 -2.63
CA ASN A 69 -0.61 1.89 -2.83
C ASN A 69 -0.23 0.84 -3.89
N LEU A 70 -0.43 -0.45 -3.61
CA LEU A 70 -0.13 -1.55 -4.53
C LEU A 70 -1.28 -2.56 -4.58
N ALA A 71 -1.49 -3.14 -5.75
CA ALA A 71 -2.29 -4.35 -5.86
C ALA A 71 -1.52 -5.55 -5.34
N TYR A 72 -2.21 -6.48 -4.69
CA TYR A 72 -1.66 -7.77 -4.27
C TYR A 72 -2.45 -8.94 -4.86
N THR A 73 -1.83 -10.10 -4.80
CA THR A 73 -2.44 -11.41 -5.10
C THR A 73 -2.05 -12.39 -3.99
N VAL A 74 -3.01 -13.17 -3.50
CA VAL A 74 -2.76 -14.26 -2.54
C VAL A 74 -2.83 -15.59 -3.27
N ILE A 75 -1.84 -16.46 -3.04
CA ILE A 75 -1.74 -17.81 -3.63
C ILE A 75 -1.34 -18.77 -2.52
N ASP A 76 -2.16 -19.77 -2.23
CA ASP A 76 -1.96 -20.73 -1.13
C ASP A 76 -1.60 -20.05 0.21
N GLY A 77 -2.28 -18.96 0.54
CA GLY A 77 -2.03 -18.20 1.77
C GLY A 77 -0.77 -17.33 1.75
N ARG A 78 -0.03 -17.24 0.64
CA ARG A 78 1.14 -16.33 0.50
C ARG A 78 0.74 -15.07 -0.25
N LEU A 79 1.14 -13.89 0.25
CA LEU A 79 0.83 -12.60 -0.39
C LEU A 79 1.97 -12.14 -1.28
N TYR A 80 1.62 -11.78 -2.52
CA TYR A 80 2.54 -11.33 -3.55
C TYR A 80 2.22 -9.90 -4.00
N ILE A 81 3.28 -9.12 -4.27
CA ILE A 81 3.22 -7.81 -4.93
C ILE A 81 4.17 -7.81 -6.12
N ASN A 82 3.84 -7.06 -7.18
CA ASN A 82 4.74 -6.94 -8.32
C ASN A 82 4.78 -5.51 -8.90
N ALA A 83 5.93 -5.13 -9.44
CA ALA A 83 6.14 -3.85 -10.12
C ALA A 83 6.08 -3.97 -11.67
N GLY A 84 5.69 -5.13 -12.19
CA GLY A 84 5.86 -5.49 -13.59
C GLY A 84 7.33 -5.43 -14.00
N GLY A 85 7.59 -4.91 -15.20
CA GLY A 85 8.94 -4.71 -15.76
C GLY A 85 9.57 -3.36 -15.42
N THR A 86 9.13 -2.67 -14.37
CA THR A 86 9.70 -1.37 -13.98
C THR A 86 10.39 -1.48 -12.63
N GLU A 87 11.67 -1.09 -12.58
CA GLU A 87 12.39 -0.88 -11.32
C GLU A 87 11.84 0.36 -10.62
N THR A 88 10.82 0.16 -9.79
CA THR A 88 10.20 1.23 -9.01
C THR A 88 11.02 1.58 -7.79
N ARG A 89 10.86 2.81 -7.27
CA ARG A 89 11.57 3.26 -6.06
C ARG A 89 11.39 2.32 -4.86
N TRP A 90 10.18 1.81 -4.63
CA TRP A 90 9.94 0.88 -3.53
C TRP A 90 10.66 -0.45 -3.75
N ALA A 91 10.81 -0.90 -5.00
CA ALA A 91 11.54 -2.12 -5.34
C ALA A 91 13.06 -1.95 -5.14
N VAL A 92 13.61 -0.77 -5.49
CA VAL A 92 15.00 -0.37 -5.16
C VAL A 92 15.21 -0.36 -3.65
N HIS A 93 14.27 0.21 -2.88
CA HIS A 93 14.37 0.21 -1.41
C HIS A 93 14.38 -1.21 -0.84
N ILE A 94 13.53 -2.12 -1.35
CA ILE A 94 13.51 -3.53 -0.91
C ILE A 94 14.83 -4.24 -1.24
N ALA A 95 15.44 -3.95 -2.39
CA ALA A 95 16.73 -4.53 -2.76
C ALA A 95 17.85 -4.11 -1.79
N ALA A 96 17.79 -2.89 -1.27
CA ALA A 96 18.74 -2.39 -0.27
C ALA A 96 18.45 -2.88 1.16
N ASP A 97 17.17 -2.90 1.56
CA ASP A 97 16.71 -3.39 2.85
C ASP A 97 15.35 -4.08 2.68
N PRO A 98 15.27 -5.41 2.89
CA PRO A 98 14.04 -6.16 2.62
C PRO A 98 12.97 -5.97 3.72
N ARG A 99 13.25 -5.22 4.79
CA ARG A 99 12.25 -4.93 5.83
C ARG A 99 11.20 -3.98 5.29
N VAL A 100 9.93 -4.37 5.40
CA VAL A 100 8.78 -3.59 4.95
C VAL A 100 7.70 -3.53 6.03
N ARG A 101 6.80 -2.55 5.93
CA ARG A 101 5.54 -2.56 6.69
C ARG A 101 4.39 -2.55 5.68
N LEU A 102 3.49 -3.51 5.80
CA LEU A 102 2.29 -3.57 4.98
C LEU A 102 1.12 -3.05 5.83
N ARG A 103 0.32 -2.13 5.29
CA ARG A 103 -0.96 -1.71 5.88
C ARG A 103 -2.11 -2.20 5.03
N ARG A 104 -3.08 -2.86 5.67
CA ARG A 104 -4.39 -3.19 5.11
C ARG A 104 -5.44 -2.67 6.07
N GLU A 105 -6.32 -1.80 5.58
CA GLU A 105 -7.23 -1.03 6.44
C GLU A 105 -6.41 -0.28 7.50
N ASP A 106 -6.68 -0.51 8.79
CA ASP A 106 -5.91 0.09 9.89
C ASP A 106 -4.87 -0.88 10.50
N GLN A 107 -4.73 -2.08 9.95
CA GLN A 107 -3.83 -3.11 10.45
C GLN A 107 -2.46 -3.06 9.77
N LEU A 108 -1.40 -3.04 10.59
CA LEU A 108 0.00 -2.99 10.18
C LEU A 108 0.72 -4.30 10.47
N TYR A 109 1.48 -4.75 9.47
CA TYR A 109 2.25 -5.98 9.51
C TYR A 109 3.72 -5.65 9.24
N ALA A 110 4.61 -5.94 10.19
CA ALA A 110 6.05 -5.81 10.00
C ALA A 110 6.61 -7.09 9.36
N LEU A 111 7.10 -6.99 8.12
CA LEU A 111 7.38 -8.14 7.26
C LEU A 111 8.77 -8.02 6.61
N ARG A 112 9.14 -9.08 5.88
CA ARG A 112 10.26 -9.10 4.96
C ARG A 112 9.77 -9.38 3.54
N ALA A 113 10.20 -8.59 2.57
CA ALA A 113 9.92 -8.85 1.16
C ALA A 113 11.02 -9.73 0.54
N ARG A 114 10.66 -10.92 0.07
CA ARG A 114 11.57 -11.83 -0.66
C ARG A 114 11.37 -11.64 -2.16
N ARG A 115 12.44 -11.29 -2.88
CA ARG A 115 12.42 -11.28 -4.35
C ARG A 115 12.21 -12.71 -4.87
N VAL A 116 11.21 -12.88 -5.73
CA VAL A 116 10.93 -14.13 -6.42
C VAL A 116 11.70 -14.16 -7.74
N THR A 117 12.51 -15.21 -7.93
CA THR A 117 13.30 -15.45 -9.15
C THR A 117 13.02 -16.80 -9.77
N GLU A 118 12.36 -17.70 -9.05
CA GLU A 118 12.08 -19.05 -9.52
C GLU A 118 10.99 -19.03 -10.61
N ALA A 119 11.32 -19.60 -11.77
CA ALA A 119 10.43 -19.53 -12.95
C ALA A 119 9.07 -20.18 -12.69
N ALA A 120 9.02 -21.30 -11.96
CA ALA A 120 7.75 -21.95 -11.62
C ALA A 120 6.87 -21.09 -10.70
N GLU A 121 7.48 -20.37 -9.74
CA GLU A 121 6.73 -19.48 -8.84
C GLU A 121 6.21 -18.24 -9.59
N ILE A 122 7.01 -17.71 -10.53
CA ILE A 122 6.60 -16.63 -11.43
C ILE A 122 5.44 -17.07 -12.33
N GLU A 123 5.50 -18.30 -12.86
CA GLU A 123 4.44 -18.86 -13.72
C GLU A 123 3.11 -18.94 -12.95
N THR A 124 3.11 -19.55 -11.76
CA THR A 124 1.92 -19.62 -10.90
C THR A 124 1.38 -18.23 -10.55
N PHE A 125 2.28 -17.29 -10.22
CA PHE A 125 1.86 -15.91 -9.98
C PHE A 125 1.24 -15.26 -11.22
N ALA A 126 1.83 -15.43 -12.41
CA ALA A 126 1.37 -14.80 -13.63
C ALA A 126 -0.04 -15.28 -14.03
N GLU A 127 -0.30 -16.58 -13.89
CA GLU A 127 -1.63 -17.17 -14.11
C GLU A 127 -2.67 -16.56 -13.15
N ALA A 128 -2.39 -16.56 -11.85
CA ALA A 128 -3.27 -15.98 -10.84
C ALA A 128 -3.48 -14.48 -11.10
N TRP A 129 -2.41 -13.73 -11.32
CA TRP A 129 -2.42 -12.28 -11.52
C TRP A 129 -3.25 -11.87 -12.73
N THR A 130 -3.05 -12.52 -13.88
CA THR A 130 -3.75 -12.17 -15.13
C THR A 130 -5.23 -12.59 -15.14
N SER A 131 -5.59 -13.64 -14.39
CA SER A 131 -7.00 -14.04 -14.23
C SER A 131 -7.84 -12.99 -13.46
N GLN A 132 -7.20 -12.19 -12.61
CA GLN A 132 -7.89 -11.25 -11.72
C GLN A 132 -8.42 -10.00 -12.43
N SER A 133 -7.87 -9.62 -13.60
CA SER A 133 -8.39 -8.50 -14.39
C SER A 133 -7.75 -8.44 -15.78
N PHE A 134 -8.53 -8.07 -16.80
CA PHE A 134 -8.03 -7.79 -18.15
C PHE A 134 -6.99 -6.65 -18.20
N PHE A 135 -6.99 -5.72 -17.23
CA PHE A 135 -6.03 -4.62 -17.20
C PHE A 135 -4.65 -5.02 -16.65
N ARG A 136 -4.52 -6.23 -16.12
CA ARG A 136 -3.27 -6.72 -15.55
C ARG A 136 -2.39 -7.27 -16.65
N ARG A 137 -1.23 -6.65 -16.81
CA ARG A 137 -0.20 -7.09 -17.74
C ARG A 137 0.45 -8.35 -17.21
N ASP A 138 0.66 -9.31 -18.08
CA ASP A 138 1.38 -10.54 -17.79
C ASP A 138 2.84 -10.22 -17.43
N PRO A 139 3.33 -10.52 -16.22
CA PRO A 139 4.71 -10.21 -15.84
C PRO A 139 5.74 -10.97 -16.69
N ARG A 140 5.38 -12.12 -17.28
CA ARG A 140 6.29 -12.96 -18.07
C ARG A 140 6.71 -12.33 -19.39
N GLN A 141 6.04 -11.25 -19.81
CA GLN A 141 6.43 -10.52 -21.02
C GLN A 141 7.68 -9.65 -20.82
N TYR A 142 8.14 -9.48 -19.57
CA TYR A 142 9.29 -8.64 -19.25
C TYR A 142 10.56 -9.46 -19.09
N GLU A 143 11.68 -8.92 -19.58
CA GLU A 143 13.01 -9.52 -19.39
C GLU A 143 13.40 -9.56 -17.91
N GLU A 144 12.98 -8.55 -17.16
CA GLU A 144 13.21 -8.46 -15.72
C GLU A 144 11.87 -8.27 -14.99
N ILE A 145 11.63 -9.11 -13.98
CA ILE A 145 10.36 -9.17 -13.25
C ILE A 145 10.61 -8.80 -11.79
N TRP A 146 9.93 -7.75 -11.34
CA TRP A 146 10.00 -7.25 -9.97
C TRP A 146 8.84 -7.82 -9.13
N LEU A 147 8.92 -9.11 -8.80
CA LEU A 147 7.93 -9.86 -8.01
C LEU A 147 8.46 -10.15 -6.61
N TYR A 148 7.63 -9.96 -5.59
CA TYR A 148 8.00 -10.18 -4.20
C TYR A 148 6.91 -10.94 -3.45
N GLU A 149 7.35 -11.91 -2.64
CA GLU A 149 6.53 -12.56 -1.62
C GLU A 149 6.72 -11.84 -0.29
N MET A 150 5.62 -11.54 0.42
CA MET A 150 5.66 -11.00 1.77
C MET A 150 5.77 -12.13 2.80
N GLN A 151 6.91 -12.16 3.50
CA GLN A 151 7.25 -13.20 4.47
C GLN A 151 7.28 -12.63 5.91
N PRO A 152 7.08 -13.49 6.93
CA PRO A 152 7.48 -13.19 8.30
C PRO A 152 8.93 -12.69 8.39
N ARG A 153 9.20 -11.75 9.31
CA ARG A 153 10.56 -11.21 9.54
C ARG A 153 11.47 -12.20 10.24
#